data_AF-F0GF32-F1
#
_entry.id   AF-F0GF32-F1
#
_cell.length_a   1.000
_cell.length_b   1.000
_cell.length_c   1.000
_cell.angle_alpha   90.00
_cell.angle_beta   90.00
_cell.angle_gamma   90.00
#
_symmetry.space_group_name_H-M   'P 1'
#
loop_
_entity.id
_entity.type
_entity.pdbx_description
1 polymer ?
#
loop_
_entity_poly.entity_id
_entity_poly.type
_entity_poly.pdbx_seq_one_letter_code
_entity_poly.pdbx_strand_id
1 'polypeptide(L)'
;ANGKVVGIFTDGDLRRVLARDGDFRSLSIAEVMTRDPRTIAPDHLAVEAVELMERHRINQMLVVDADGVLIGALNMHDLFSKKVI
;
A
#
# COMPACT_ATOMS: atom_id res chain seq x y z
N ALA A 1 9.23 12.60 9.80
CA ALA A 1 9.48 11.40 8.99
C ALA A 1 10.25 11.84 7.75
N ASN A 2 11.48 11.38 7.56
CA ASN A 2 12.36 11.80 6.45
C ASN A 2 11.96 11.07 5.14
N GLY A 3 10.69 11.18 4.73
CA GLY A 3 10.16 10.46 3.57
C GLY A 3 9.95 8.95 3.77
N LYS A 4 10.24 8.41 4.97
CA LYS A 4 10.03 7.00 5.28
C LYS A 4 8.54 6.65 5.37
N VAL A 5 8.20 5.47 4.85
CA VAL A 5 6.84 4.92 4.96
C VAL A 5 6.55 4.60 6.43
N VAL A 6 5.42 5.10 6.92
CA VAL A 6 4.93 4.83 8.29
C VAL A 6 3.56 4.15 8.31
N GLY A 7 2.88 4.12 7.16
CA GLY A 7 1.55 3.54 7.03
C GLY A 7 0.98 3.67 5.63
N ILE A 8 -0.09 2.92 5.38
CA ILE A 8 -0.94 3.04 4.19
C ILE A 8 -2.40 3.12 4.63
N PHE A 9 -3.19 3.87 3.88
CA PHE A 9 -4.64 3.91 4.05
C PHE A 9 -5.30 3.76 2.68
N THR A 10 -6.15 2.76 2.56
CA THR A 10 -6.78 2.34 1.30
C THR A 10 -8.29 2.45 1.39
N ASP A 11 -9.00 2.31 0.26
CA ASP A 11 -10.47 2.25 0.23
C ASP A 11 -11.01 1.09 1.09
N GLY A 12 -10.26 0.01 1.21
CA GLY A 12 -10.59 -1.11 2.09
C GLY A 12 -10.57 -0.71 3.57
N ASP A 13 -9.61 0.12 3.98
CA ASP A 13 -9.54 0.70 5.32
C ASP A 13 -10.68 1.69 5.53
N LEU A 14 -10.91 2.59 4.58
CA LEU A 14 -12.01 3.55 4.62
C LEU A 14 -13.36 2.86 4.85
N ARG A 15 -13.65 1.82 4.07
CA ARG A 15 -14.87 1.01 4.23
C ARG A 15 -14.97 0.42 5.65
N ARG A 16 -13.87 -0.09 6.22
CA ARG A 16 -13.85 -0.65 7.57
C ARG A 16 -14.10 0.41 8.65
N VAL A 17 -13.49 1.59 8.51
CA VAL A 17 -13.68 2.71 9.45
C VAL A 17 -15.13 3.19 9.40
N LEU A 18 -15.68 3.40 8.20
CA LEU A 18 -17.08 3.79 8.02
C LEU A 18 -18.05 2.82 8.66
N ALA A 19 -17.81 1.51 8.51
CA ALA A 19 -18.65 0.48 9.10
C ALA A 19 -18.59 0.44 10.64
N ARG A 20 -17.46 0.85 11.24
CA ARG A 20 -17.26 0.83 12.69
C ARG A 20 -17.73 2.11 13.37
N ASP A 21 -17.32 3.27 12.84
CA ASP A 21 -17.39 4.56 13.54
C ASP A 21 -18.47 5.48 12.94
N GLY A 22 -18.94 5.22 11.72
CA GLY A 22 -19.96 6.00 11.00
C GLY A 22 -19.47 7.38 10.52
N ASP A 23 -18.74 8.12 11.35
CA ASP A 23 -18.08 9.38 11.04
C ASP A 23 -16.58 9.29 11.33
N PHE A 24 -15.76 9.51 10.31
CA PHE A 24 -14.30 9.38 10.38
C PHE A 24 -13.57 10.73 10.29
N ARG A 25 -14.33 11.84 10.18
CA ARG A 25 -13.76 13.19 10.00
C ARG A 25 -12.97 13.69 11.20
N SER A 26 -13.26 13.18 12.38
CA SER A 26 -12.54 13.48 13.62
C SER A 26 -11.33 12.59 13.86
N LEU A 27 -11.17 11.50 13.08
CA LEU A 27 -10.08 10.56 13.23
C LEU A 27 -8.84 11.05 12.47
N SER A 28 -7.68 10.98 13.10
CA SER A 28 -6.41 11.22 12.45
C SER A 28 -5.98 10.02 11.61
N ILE A 29 -5.21 10.27 10.55
CA ILE A 29 -4.68 9.19 9.70
C ILE A 29 -3.83 8.19 10.50
N ALA A 30 -3.16 8.65 11.56
CA ALA A 30 -2.31 7.81 12.42
C ALA A 30 -3.10 6.80 13.27
N GLU A 31 -4.41 7.02 13.44
CA GLU A 31 -5.34 6.13 14.15
C GLU A 31 -5.95 5.06 13.25
N VAL A 32 -6.03 5.33 11.94
CA VAL A 32 -6.79 4.48 10.99
C VAL A 32 -5.94 3.85 9.89
N MET A 33 -4.71 4.30 9.68
CA MET A 33 -3.81 3.69 8.71
C MET A 33 -3.35 2.30 9.15
N THR A 34 -3.13 1.41 8.18
CA THR A 34 -2.38 0.19 8.41
C THR A 34 -0.91 0.56 8.61
N ARG A 35 -0.38 0.32 9.81
CA ARG A 35 1.03 0.54 10.15
C ARG A 35 1.92 -0.53 9.54
N ASP A 36 3.18 -0.17 9.30
CA ASP A 36 4.21 -1.05 8.74
C ASP A 36 3.71 -1.84 7.50
N PRO A 37 3.26 -1.11 6.45
CA PRO A 37 2.72 -1.74 5.26
C PRO A 37 3.80 -2.53 4.55
N ARG A 38 3.37 -3.52 3.77
CA ARG A 38 4.29 -4.26 2.91
C ARG A 38 4.85 -3.35 1.82
N THR A 39 6.14 -3.47 1.61
CA THR A 39 6.88 -2.70 0.62
C THR A 39 7.68 -3.63 -0.28
N ILE A 40 8.06 -3.13 -1.45
CA ILE A 40 8.99 -3.80 -2.38
C ILE A 40 10.09 -2.83 -2.79
N ALA A 41 11.28 -3.34 -3.11
CA ALA A 41 12.36 -2.51 -3.64
C ALA A 41 12.18 -2.28 -5.16
N PRO A 42 12.71 -1.17 -5.72
CA PRO A 42 12.48 -0.78 -7.11
C PRO A 42 13.16 -1.68 -8.15
N ASP A 43 14.12 -2.50 -7.71
CA ASP A 43 14.90 -3.42 -8.53
C ASP A 43 14.24 -4.80 -8.69
N HIS A 44 13.17 -5.08 -7.95
CA HIS A 44 12.41 -6.32 -8.08
C HIS A 44 11.60 -6.36 -9.37
N LEU A 45 11.41 -7.57 -9.88
CA LEU A 45 10.59 -7.79 -11.05
C LEU A 45 9.11 -7.58 -10.69
N ALA A 46 8.36 -7.07 -11.66
CA ALA A 46 6.93 -6.85 -11.49
C ALA A 46 6.14 -8.15 -11.25
N VAL A 47 6.61 -9.30 -11.75
CA VAL A 47 6.01 -10.60 -11.44
C VAL A 47 6.12 -10.94 -9.94
N GLU A 48 7.26 -10.63 -9.32
CA GLU A 48 7.46 -10.83 -7.87
C GLU A 48 6.53 -9.91 -7.09
N ALA A 49 6.31 -8.69 -7.59
CA ALA A 49 5.35 -7.77 -6.98
C ALA A 49 3.92 -8.35 -6.98
N VAL A 50 3.52 -9.00 -8.08
CA VAL A 50 2.20 -9.62 -8.22
C VAL A 50 2.07 -10.84 -7.32
N GLU A 51 3.08 -11.71 -7.30
CA GLU A 51 3.08 -12.87 -6.41
C GLU A 51 2.96 -12.48 -4.94
N LEU A 52 3.64 -11.41 -4.53
CA LEU A 52 3.53 -10.86 -3.18
C LEU A 52 2.13 -10.27 -2.92
N MET A 53 1.58 -9.53 -3.87
CA MET A 53 0.22 -8.99 -3.80
C MET A 53 -0.83 -10.10 -3.63
N GLU A 54 -0.75 -11.16 -4.44
CA GLU A 54 -1.65 -12.31 -4.37
C GLU A 54 -1.50 -13.08 -3.05
N ARG A 55 -0.26 -13.41 -2.68
CA ARG A 55 0.06 -14.13 -1.43
C ARG A 55 -0.49 -13.41 -0.20
N HIS A 56 -0.41 -12.09 -0.20
CA HIS A 56 -0.86 -11.26 0.91
C HIS A 56 -2.27 -10.72 0.76
N ARG A 57 -2.96 -11.04 -0.35
CA ARG A 57 -4.31 -10.57 -0.68
C ARG A 57 -4.43 -9.04 -0.60
N ILE A 58 -3.43 -8.35 -1.14
CA ILE A 58 -3.38 -6.89 -1.24
C ILE A 58 -3.35 -6.47 -2.72
N ASN A 59 -3.96 -5.35 -3.05
CA ASN A 59 -4.02 -4.84 -4.43
C ASN A 59 -3.04 -3.69 -4.70
N GLN A 60 -2.37 -3.21 -3.65
CA GLN A 60 -1.48 -2.07 -3.69
C GLN A 60 -0.20 -2.43 -2.94
N MET A 61 0.94 -1.95 -3.43
CA MET A 61 2.22 -2.14 -2.77
C MET A 61 3.07 -0.88 -2.93
N LEU A 62 3.72 -0.47 -1.84
CA LEU A 62 4.59 0.70 -1.84
C LEU A 62 5.99 0.30 -2.30
N VAL A 63 6.61 1.14 -3.12
CA VAL A 63 7.98 0.96 -3.58
C VAL A 63 8.90 1.85 -2.75
N VAL A 64 9.87 1.25 -2.08
CA VAL A 64 10.81 1.96 -1.20
C VAL A 64 12.25 1.70 -1.60
N ASP A 65 13.13 2.67 -1.38
CA ASP A 65 14.57 2.48 -1.53
C ASP A 65 15.19 1.72 -0.34
N ALA A 66 16.52 1.53 -0.36
CA ALA A 66 17.26 0.84 0.69
C ALA A 66 17.19 1.52 2.06
N ASP A 67 16.93 2.82 2.12
CA ASP A 67 16.78 3.58 3.36
C ASP A 67 15.32 3.56 3.89
N GLY A 68 14.41 2.92 3.14
CA GLY A 68 12.98 2.84 3.44
C GLY A 68 12.20 4.09 3.05
N VAL A 69 12.78 4.94 2.21
CA VAL A 69 12.11 6.15 1.69
C VAL A 69 11.14 5.75 0.59
N LEU A 70 9.94 6.32 0.61
CA LEU A 70 8.94 6.08 -0.42
C LEU A 70 9.37 6.71 -1.75
N ILE A 71 9.49 5.90 -2.79
CA ILE A 71 9.87 6.33 -4.14
C ILE A 71 8.81 6.03 -5.19
N GLY A 72 7.77 5.25 -4.85
CA GLY A 72 6.66 4.96 -5.74
C GLY A 72 5.60 4.05 -5.13
N ALA A 73 4.62 3.67 -5.94
CA ALA A 73 3.59 2.70 -5.58
C ALA A 73 3.15 1.93 -6.82
N LEU A 74 2.68 0.70 -6.61
CA LEU A 74 2.13 -0.18 -7.62
C LEU A 74 0.70 -0.54 -7.25
N ASN A 75 -0.19 -0.54 -8.24
CA ASN A 75 -1.51 -1.13 -8.17
C ASN A 75 -1.55 -2.37 -9.07
N MET A 76 -2.20 -3.43 -8.60
CA MET A 76 -2.41 -4.66 -9.37
C MET A 76 -3.04 -4.39 -10.75
N HIS A 77 -3.98 -3.44 -10.84
CA HIS A 77 -4.59 -3.04 -12.12
C HIS A 77 -3.57 -2.44 -13.10
N ASP A 78 -2.59 -1.68 -12.61
CA ASP A 78 -1.57 -1.08 -13.46
C ASP A 78 -0.67 -2.15 -14.07
N LEU A 79 -0.33 -3.18 -13.30
CA LEU A 79 0.53 -4.29 -13.72
C LEU A 79 -0.14 -5.11 -14.84
N PHE A 80 -1.44 -5.37 -14.73
CA PHE A 80 -2.22 -6.01 -15.80
C PHE A 80 -2.39 -5.11 -17.03
N SER A 81 -2.71 -3.83 -16.84
CA SER A 81 -2.95 -2.90 -17.97
C SER A 81 -1.72 -2.68 -18.85
N LYS A 82 -0.52 -2.77 -18.25
CA LYS A 82 0.76 -2.58 -18.93
C LYS A 82 1.30 -3.86 -19.60
N LYS A 83 0.52 -4.96 -19.61
CA LYS A 83 0.93 -6.27 -20.15
C LYS A 83 2.24 -6.77 -19.56
N VAL A 84 2.51 -6.39 -18.31
CA VAL A 84 3.67 -6.89 -17.57
C VAL A 84 3.46 -8.37 -17.21
N ILE A 85 2.20 -8.80 -17.28
CA ILE A 85 1.67 -10.16 -17.18
C ILE A 85 0.51 -10.27 -18.19
#